data_AF-A0A945KID9-F1
#
_entry.id   AF-A0A945KID9-F1
#
_cell.length_a   1.000
_cell.length_b   1.000
_cell.length_c   1.000
_cell.angle_alpha   90.00
_cell.angle_beta   90.00
_cell.angle_gamma   90.00
#
_symmetry.space_group_name_H-M   'P 1'
#
loop_
_entity.id
_entity.type
_entity.pdbx_description
1 polymer ?
#
loop_
_entity_poly.entity_id
_entity_poly.type
_entity_poly.pdbx_seq_one_letter_code
_entity_poly.pdbx_strand_id
1 'polypeptide(L)' 'MPGGMEMMWVALVALLLFGGAKLPGLMRGLGQGVNELKKGLKEGSSDDEKKLSKGDDDSKPEA' A
#
# COMPACT_ATOMS: atom_id res chain seq x y z
N MET A 1 24.06 11.51 8.56
CA MET A 1 23.13 10.73 7.71
C MET A 1 23.98 10.11 6.61
N PRO A 2 23.90 8.79 6.37
CA PRO A 2 24.69 8.19 5.29
C PRO A 2 24.35 8.91 3.98
N GLY A 3 25.37 9.34 3.26
CA GLY A 3 25.22 10.10 2.03
C GLY A 3 24.62 9.23 0.94
N GLY A 4 23.88 9.83 0.01
CA GLY A 4 23.23 9.10 -1.09
C GLY A 4 24.18 8.20 -1.91
N MET A 5 25.48 8.52 -1.93
CA MET A 5 26.50 7.69 -2.59
C MET A 5 26.77 6.36 -1.87
N GLU A 6 26.71 6.30 -0.54
CA GLU A 6 26.90 5.05 0.20
C GLU A 6 25.74 4.07 -0.09
N MET A 7 24.51 4.60 -0.14
CA MET A 7 23.31 3.86 -0.55
C MET A 7 23.42 3.32 -1.99
N MET A 8 24.02 4.10 -2.91
CA MET A 8 24.23 3.68 -4.29
C MET A 8 25.17 2.45 -4.38
N TRP A 9 26.26 2.45 -3.60
CA TRP A 9 27.20 1.33 -3.56
C TRP A 9 26.58 0.08 -2.95
N VAL A 10 25.79 0.21 -1.88
CA VAL A 10 25.06 -0.91 -1.28
C VAL A 10 24.06 -1.50 -2.27
N ALA A 11 23.31 -0.66 -2.98
CA ALA A 11 22.38 -1.10 -4.01
C ALA A 11 23.09 -1.82 -5.16
N LEU A 12 24.27 -1.35 -5.56
CA LEU A 12 25.08 -2.00 -6.61
C LEU A 12 25.55 -3.39 -6.19
N VAL A 13 26.08 -3.54 -4.97
CA VAL A 13 26.49 -4.86 -4.44
C VAL A 13 25.31 -5.81 -4.32
N ALA A 14 24.17 -5.33 -3.80
CA ALA A 14 22.94 -6.12 -3.76
C ALA A 14 22.49 -6.54 -5.17
N LEU A 15 22.59 -5.66 -6.16
CA LEU A 15 22.25 -5.95 -7.54
C LEU A 15 23.17 -7.02 -8.16
N LEU A 16 24.46 -7.04 -7.80
CA LEU A 16 25.39 -8.08 -8.24
C LEU A 16 25.08 -9.45 -7.61
N LEU A 17 24.72 -9.49 -6.32
CA LEU A 17 24.40 -10.72 -5.61
C LEU A 17 23.06 -11.33 -6.06
N PHE A 18 22.04 -10.50 -6.23
CA PHE A 18 20.70 -10.95 -6.59
C PHE A 18 20.45 -10.95 -8.10
N GLY A 19 21.20 -10.15 -8.87
CA GLY A 19 20.99 -9.94 -10.29
C GLY A 19 19.81 -8.98 -10.59
N GLY A 20 19.96 -8.17 -11.64
CA GLY A 20 18.94 -7.19 -12.04
C GLY A 20 17.57 -7.77 -12.41
N ALA A 21 17.49 -9.08 -12.73
CA ALA A 21 16.24 -9.76 -13.06
C ALA A 21 15.42 -10.19 -11.83
N LYS A 22 16.06 -10.41 -10.66
CA LYS A 22 15.37 -10.90 -9.46
C LYS A 22 14.73 -9.77 -8.64
N LEU A 23 15.37 -8.61 -8.61
CA LEU A 23 14.86 -7.41 -7.91
C LEU A 23 13.44 -7.00 -8.34
N PRO A 24 13.11 -6.86 -9.64
CA PRO A 24 11.76 -6.50 -10.07
C PRO A 24 10.74 -7.59 -9.77
N GLY A 25 11.10 -8.88 -9.85
CA GLY A 25 10.22 -9.99 -9.50
C GLY A 25 9.82 -9.98 -8.02
N LEU A 26 10.78 -9.77 -7.12
CA LEU A 26 10.55 -9.65 -5.68
C LEU A 26 9.72 -8.41 -5.33
N MET A 27 10.03 -7.25 -5.93
CA MET A 27 9.23 -6.03 -5.76
C MET A 27 7.78 -6.21 -6.21
N ARG A 28 7.55 -6.92 -7.32
CA ARG A 28 6.20 -7.17 -7.83
C ARG A 28 5.41 -8.06 -6.87
N GLY A 29 6.01 -9.14 -6.37
CA GLY A 29 5.39 -10.04 -5.40
C GLY A 29 5.11 -9.37 -4.05
N LEU A 30 6.07 -8.63 -3.50
CA LEU A 30 5.89 -7.89 -2.24
C LEU A 30 4.84 -6.78 -2.40
N GLY A 31 4.88 -6.05 -3.52
CA GLY A 31 3.92 -4.99 -3.82
C GLY A 31 2.49 -5.51 -3.92
N GLN A 32 2.30 -6.68 -4.54
CA GLN A 32 0.99 -7.34 -4.59
C GLN A 32 0.51 -7.75 -3.18
N GLY A 33 1.37 -8.39 -2.37
CA GLY A 33 1.02 -8.79 -1.00
C GLY A 33 0.68 -7.61 -0.08
N VAL A 34 1.45 -6.52 -0.15
CA VAL A 34 1.15 -5.28 0.60
C VAL A 34 -0.13 -4.63 0.11
N ASN A 35 -0.41 -4.66 -1.19
CA ASN A 35 -1.63 -4.09 -1.77
C ASN A 35 -2.88 -4.88 -1.34
N GLU A 36 -2.81 -6.21 -1.35
CA GLU A 36 -3.88 -7.08 -0.85
C GLU A 36 -4.09 -6.91 0.66
N LEU A 37 -3.01 -6.81 1.43
CA LEU A 37 -3.08 -6.54 2.88
C LEU A 37 -3.76 -5.19 3.16
N LYS A 38 -3.38 -4.13 2.44
CA LYS A 38 -4.02 -2.81 2.56
C LYS A 38 -5.49 -2.85 2.18
N LYS A 39 -5.85 -3.60 1.13
CA LYS A 39 -7.25 -3.76 0.71
C LYS A 39 -8.07 -4.47 1.78
N GLY A 40 -7.57 -5.58 2.33
CA GLY A 40 -8.24 -6.31 3.41
C GLY A 40 -8.38 -5.49 4.69
N LEU A 41 -7.34 -4.74 5.08
CA LEU A 41 -7.39 -3.82 6.22
C LEU A 41 -8.42 -2.70 6.01
N LYS A 42 -8.49 -2.13 4.79
CA LYS A 42 -9.45 -1.07 4.47
C LYS A 42 -10.89 -1.60 4.41
N GLU A 43 -11.10 -2.80 3.88
CA GLU A 43 -12.43 -3.43 3.83
C GLU A 43 -12.92 -3.80 5.24
N GLY A 44 -12.04 -4.33 6.10
CA GLY A 44 -12.34 -4.58 7.52
C GLY A 44 -12.56 -3.30 8.34
N SER A 45 -11.82 -2.22 8.06
CA SER A 45 -12.01 -0.93 8.75
C SER A 45 -13.21 -0.14 8.22
N SER A 46 -13.59 -0.34 6.95
CA SER A 46 -14.76 0.33 6.34
C SER A 46 -16.09 -0.28 6.80
N ASP A 47 -16.10 -1.50 7.34
CA ASP A 47 -17.30 -2.10 7.94
C ASP A 47 -17.65 -1.42 9.28
N ASP A 48 -16.64 -0.94 10.02
CA ASP A 48 -16.80 -0.10 11.21
C ASP A 48 -17.18 1.36 10.85
N GLU A 49 -16.59 1.96 9.81
CA GLU A 49 -16.89 3.36 9.43
C GLU A 49 -18.20 3.56 8.64
N LYS A 50 -18.66 2.57 7.84
CA LYS A 50 -19.92 2.72 7.07
C LYS A 50 -21.19 2.67 7.91
N LYS A 51 -21.11 2.26 9.17
CA LYS A 51 -22.27 2.24 10.09
C LYS A 51 -22.57 3.62 10.72
N LEU A 52 -21.74 4.64 10.47
CA LEU A 52 -21.88 5.99 11.06
C LEU A 52 -22.28 7.10 10.07
N SER A 53 -22.46 6.83 8.77
CA SER A 53 -22.78 7.87 7.78
C SER A 53 -24.01 7.61 6.90
N LYS A 54 -25.00 6.88 7.43
CA LYS A 54 -26.31 6.75 6.77
C LYS A 54 -27.47 6.96 7.75
N GLY A 55 -27.47 8.13 8.38
CA GLY A 55 -28.62 8.77 8.98
C GLY A 55 -28.58 10.23 8.53
N ASP A 56 -29.73 10.80 8.19
CA ASP A 56 -29.94 12.21 7.84
C ASP A 56 -29.71 12.58 6.35
N ASP A 57 -30.64 12.16 5.49
CA ASP A 57 -31.27 13.07 4.50
C ASP A 57 -32.60 12.48 4.01
N ASP A 58 -33.57 12.39 4.92
CA ASP A 58 -34.99 12.13 4.60
C ASP A 58 -35.82 13.14 5.40
N SER A 59 -35.77 14.41 4.98
CA SER A 59 -36.69 15.46 5.45
C SER A 59 -36.68 16.65 4.48
N LYS A 60 -37.40 16.51 3.37
CA LYS A 60 -38.06 17.66 2.76
C LYS A 60 -39.53 17.32 2.53
N PRO A 61 -40.45 17.80 3.40
CA PRO A 61 -41.87 17.61 3.20
C PRO A 61 -42.33 18.38 1.96
N GLU A 62 -43.29 17.78 1.29
CA GLU A 62 -44.11 18.39 0.25
C GLU A 62 -44.77 19.67 0.77
N ALA A 63 -44.71 20.75 -0.01
CA ALA A 63 -45.62 21.91 0.00
C ALA A 63 -45.47 22.70 -1.29
#